data_AF-A0A4R2KIF5-F1
#
_entry.id   AF-A0A4R2KIF5-F1
#
_cell.length_a   1.000
_cell.length_b   1.000
_cell.length_c   1.000
_cell.angle_alpha   90.00
_cell.angle_beta   90.00
_cell.angle_gamma   90.00
#
_symmetry.space_group_name_H-M   'P 1'
#
loop_
_entity.id
_entity.type
_entity.pdbx_description
1 polymer ?
#
loop_
_entity_poly.entity_id
_entity_poly.type
_entity_poly.pdbx_seq_one_letter_code
_entity_poly.pdbx_strand_id
1 'polypeptide(L)'
;MYRMIECDNTQLFADRALYLCVNNSSFYERDAYKYNEKTGEISINEGFKGLNLLFDFPLNKDKANNEAAEEYLKEFASAMEDDLQEESNETEKAVQNVDINKIVNHWTLISEEKVILDKNGRIYHSYKTAYGSGEGFVTVDAIFEKDEIGYSKNVSINESDKEKNVVIYYRDEKGDVTVSVYETVE
;
A
#
# COMPACT_ATOMS: atom_id res chain seq x y z
N MET A 1 -1.92 2.55 -11.22
CA MET A 1 -2.67 2.04 -10.05
C MET A 1 -2.83 0.55 -10.26
N TYR A 2 -2.25 -0.28 -9.41
CA TYR A 2 -2.49 -1.73 -9.40
C TYR A 2 -3.23 -2.04 -8.11
N ARG A 3 -4.09 -3.06 -8.09
CA ARG A 3 -4.91 -3.41 -6.94
C ARG A 3 -4.93 -4.92 -6.79
N MET A 4 -4.74 -5.39 -5.56
CA MET A 4 -4.90 -6.79 -5.19
C MET A 4 -6.37 -6.98 -4.81
N ILE A 5 -7.00 -8.01 -5.39
CA ILE A 5 -8.41 -8.32 -5.16
C ILE A 5 -8.48 -9.80 -4.82
N GLU A 6 -9.17 -10.14 -3.73
CA GLU A 6 -9.52 -11.52 -3.43
C GLU A 6 -10.71 -11.92 -4.32
N CYS A 7 -10.55 -13.01 -5.06
CA CYS A 7 -11.54 -13.45 -6.03
C CYS A 7 -11.69 -14.97 -5.95
N ASP A 8 -12.92 -15.44 -5.73
CA ASP A 8 -13.23 -16.87 -5.60
C ASP A 8 -13.11 -17.63 -6.93
N ASN A 9 -13.24 -16.93 -8.06
CA ASN A 9 -13.24 -17.56 -9.37
C ASN A 9 -12.64 -16.66 -10.45
N THR A 10 -11.45 -17.00 -10.93
CA THR A 10 -10.79 -16.26 -12.02
C THR A 10 -11.33 -16.61 -13.41
N GLN A 11 -12.15 -17.64 -13.56
CA GLN A 11 -12.65 -18.12 -14.87
C GLN A 11 -13.57 -17.11 -15.55
N LEU A 12 -14.27 -16.26 -14.79
CA LEU A 12 -15.09 -15.19 -15.35
C LEU A 12 -14.27 -14.19 -16.20
N PHE A 13 -12.96 -14.07 -15.93
CA PHE A 13 -12.02 -13.25 -16.69
C PHE A 13 -11.20 -14.05 -17.73
N ALA A 14 -11.61 -15.28 -18.09
CA ALA A 14 -10.79 -16.18 -18.91
C ALA A 14 -10.51 -15.69 -20.34
N ASP A 15 -11.25 -14.70 -20.85
CA ASP A 15 -11.01 -14.06 -22.13
C ASP A 15 -10.02 -12.88 -22.07
N ARG A 16 -9.58 -12.51 -20.86
CA ARG A 16 -8.60 -11.45 -20.60
C ARG A 16 -7.18 -12.01 -20.46
N ALA A 17 -6.18 -11.14 -20.59
CA ALA A 17 -4.81 -11.50 -20.26
C ALA A 17 -4.68 -11.63 -18.74
N LEU A 18 -4.37 -12.84 -18.28
CA LEU A 18 -4.13 -13.16 -16.88
C LEU A 18 -2.68 -13.58 -16.71
N TYR A 19 -2.07 -13.13 -15.62
CA TYR A 19 -0.68 -13.40 -15.30
C TYR A 19 -0.55 -13.93 -13.89
N LEU A 20 0.37 -14.88 -13.70
CA LEU A 20 0.82 -15.32 -12.39
C LEU A 20 2.15 -14.62 -12.08
N CYS A 21 2.11 -13.72 -11.11
CA CYS A 21 3.29 -13.04 -10.58
C CYS A 21 3.85 -13.83 -9.39
N VAL A 22 5.14 -14.14 -9.39
CA VAL A 22 5.79 -14.78 -8.23
C VAL A 22 6.45 -13.73 -7.37
N ASN A 23 6.18 -13.79 -6.08
CA ASN A 23 6.79 -12.91 -5.09
C ASN A 23 7.41 -13.72 -3.95
N ASN A 24 8.51 -13.24 -3.41
CA ASN A 24 9.17 -13.79 -2.22
C ASN A 24 9.18 -12.82 -1.03
N SER A 25 8.51 -11.66 -1.16
CA SER A 25 8.20 -10.76 -0.05
C SER A 25 6.74 -10.92 0.39
N SER A 26 6.42 -10.33 1.55
CA SER A 26 5.07 -10.41 2.13
C SER A 26 4.06 -9.52 1.40
N PHE A 27 4.54 -8.59 0.56
CA PHE A 27 3.73 -7.56 -0.11
C PHE A 27 4.13 -7.42 -1.56
N TYR A 28 3.21 -6.96 -2.40
CA TYR A 28 3.47 -6.80 -3.83
C TYR A 28 4.63 -5.83 -4.12
N GLU A 29 5.66 -6.32 -4.82
CA GLU A 29 6.81 -5.53 -5.26
C GLU A 29 6.46 -4.67 -6.49
N ARG A 30 6.15 -3.39 -6.26
CA ARG A 30 5.72 -2.45 -7.31
C ARG A 30 6.69 -2.32 -8.47
N ASP A 31 7.97 -2.33 -8.15
CA ASP A 31 9.03 -2.10 -9.13
C ASP A 31 9.42 -3.38 -9.87
N ALA A 32 8.88 -4.54 -9.48
CA ALA A 32 9.17 -5.82 -10.13
C ALA A 32 8.54 -5.93 -11.53
N TYR A 33 7.42 -5.23 -11.76
CA TYR A 33 6.62 -5.36 -12.98
C TYR A 33 6.25 -4.00 -13.59
N LYS A 34 6.14 -3.96 -14.92
CA LYS A 34 5.70 -2.79 -15.69
C LYS A 34 4.31 -3.03 -16.24
N TYR A 35 3.40 -2.11 -15.97
CA TYR A 35 2.04 -2.10 -16.51
C TYR A 35 1.94 -1.16 -17.71
N ASN A 36 1.43 -1.67 -18.83
CA ASN A 36 1.13 -0.86 -20.01
C ASN A 36 -0.30 -0.32 -19.92
N GLU A 37 -0.46 0.97 -19.62
CA GLU A 37 -1.79 1.58 -19.48
C GLU A 37 -2.64 1.55 -20.77
N LYS A 38 -2.01 1.40 -21.95
CA LYS A 38 -2.74 1.34 -23.23
C LYS A 38 -3.29 -0.05 -23.53
N THR A 39 -2.52 -1.09 -23.20
CA THR A 39 -2.87 -2.48 -23.55
C THR A 39 -3.41 -3.28 -22.37
N GLY A 40 -3.18 -2.82 -21.14
CA GLY A 40 -3.49 -3.56 -19.92
C GLY A 40 -2.51 -4.69 -19.61
N GLU A 41 -1.44 -4.85 -20.40
CA GLU A 41 -0.49 -5.93 -20.24
C GLU A 41 0.53 -5.64 -19.14
N ILE A 42 0.99 -6.71 -18.49
CA ILE A 42 2.04 -6.67 -17.47
C ILE A 42 3.28 -7.33 -18.08
N SER A 43 4.45 -6.76 -17.82
CA SER A 43 5.75 -7.30 -18.22
C SER A 43 6.75 -7.21 -17.07
N ILE A 44 7.80 -8.04 -17.11
CA ILE A 44 8.85 -7.98 -16.10
C ILE A 44 9.64 -6.67 -16.20
N ASN A 45 10.08 -6.13 -15.07
CA ASN A 45 11.06 -5.04 -15.05
C ASN A 45 12.49 -5.61 -15.02
N GLU A 46 13.15 -5.67 -16.18
CA GLU A 46 14.54 -6.15 -16.33
C GLU A 46 15.57 -5.42 -15.44
N GLY A 47 15.27 -4.19 -15.00
CA GLY A 47 16.14 -3.43 -14.11
C GLY A 47 15.99 -3.79 -12.63
N PHE A 48 14.97 -4.58 -12.27
CA PHE A 48 14.69 -4.95 -10.89
C PHE A 48 15.66 -6.05 -10.43
N LYS A 49 16.26 -5.85 -9.25
CA LYS A 49 17.27 -6.76 -8.70
C LYS A 49 16.69 -7.90 -7.85
N GLY A 50 15.38 -7.89 -7.60
CA GLY A 50 14.67 -8.91 -6.84
C GLY A 50 13.99 -9.96 -7.72
N LEU A 51 13.10 -10.75 -7.12
CA LEU A 51 12.32 -11.76 -7.83
C LEU A 51 11.18 -11.08 -8.62
N ASN A 52 11.11 -11.33 -9.93
CA ASN A 52 10.10 -10.76 -10.82
C ASN A 52 9.60 -11.77 -11.87
N LEU A 53 9.47 -13.05 -11.50
CA LEU A 53 9.00 -14.07 -12.43
C LEU A 53 7.53 -13.84 -12.79
N LEU A 54 7.26 -13.76 -14.10
CA LEU A 54 5.93 -13.57 -14.65
C LEU A 54 5.61 -14.74 -15.58
N PHE A 55 4.48 -15.39 -15.35
CA PHE A 55 3.97 -16.45 -16.22
C PHE A 55 2.63 -16.05 -16.79
N ASP A 56 2.40 -16.39 -18.05
CA ASP A 56 1.05 -16.36 -18.60
C ASP A 56 0.19 -17.37 -17.84
N PHE A 57 -1.03 -16.95 -17.48
CA PHE A 57 -2.01 -17.81 -16.83
C PHE A 57 -3.20 -18.06 -17.76
N PRO A 58 -3.02 -18.87 -18.84
CA PRO A 58 -4.06 -19.09 -19.82
C PRO A 58 -5.20 -19.91 -19.21
N LEU A 59 -6.41 -19.38 -19.29
CA LEU A 59 -7.64 -20.10 -18.96
C LEU A 59 -8.40 -20.48 -20.23
N ASN A 60 -9.33 -21.43 -20.09
CA ASN A 60 -10.24 -21.75 -21.19
C ASN A 60 -11.19 -20.57 -21.43
N LYS A 61 -11.00 -19.86 -22.54
CA LYS A 61 -11.80 -18.68 -22.94
C LYS A 61 -13.30 -18.98 -23.03
N ASP A 62 -13.69 -20.22 -23.31
CA ASP A 62 -15.10 -20.62 -23.37
C ASP A 62 -15.81 -20.53 -22.01
N LYS A 63 -15.04 -20.38 -20.92
CA LYS A 63 -15.56 -20.19 -19.56
C LYS A 63 -15.67 -18.72 -19.15
N ALA A 64 -15.25 -17.80 -20.01
CA ALA A 64 -15.40 -16.38 -19.74
C ALA A 64 -16.89 -16.00 -19.67
N ASN A 65 -17.20 -15.06 -18.78
CA ASN A 65 -18.54 -14.49 -18.69
C ASN A 65 -18.40 -12.97 -18.56
N ASN A 66 -18.55 -12.29 -19.70
CA ASN A 66 -18.36 -10.84 -19.77
C ASN A 66 -19.37 -10.06 -18.92
N GLU A 67 -20.64 -10.49 -18.90
CA GLU A 67 -21.68 -9.82 -18.11
C GLU A 67 -21.37 -9.92 -16.61
N ALA A 68 -21.08 -11.14 -16.13
CA ALA A 68 -20.70 -11.35 -14.73
C ALA A 68 -19.38 -10.65 -14.36
N ALA A 69 -18.40 -10.60 -15.28
CA ALA A 69 -17.16 -9.88 -15.06
C ALA A 69 -17.37 -8.36 -14.97
N GLU A 70 -18.25 -7.78 -15.78
CA GLU A 70 -18.60 -6.36 -15.71
C GLU A 70 -19.38 -6.02 -14.44
N GLU A 71 -20.32 -6.86 -14.04
CA GLU A 71 -21.07 -6.72 -12.79
C GLU A 71 -20.12 -6.77 -11.59
N TYR A 72 -19.26 -7.78 -11.52
CA TYR A 72 -18.24 -7.91 -10.47
C TYR A 72 -17.36 -6.66 -10.36
N LEU A 73 -16.91 -6.10 -11.50
CA LEU A 73 -16.07 -4.90 -11.49
C LEU A 73 -16.84 -3.64 -11.06
N LYS A 74 -18.13 -3.54 -11.35
CA LYS A 74 -18.99 -2.44 -10.90
C LYS A 74 -19.23 -2.53 -9.40
N GLU A 75 -19.63 -3.69 -8.90
CA GLU A 75 -19.81 -3.92 -7.46
C GLU A 75 -18.52 -3.61 -6.70
N PHE A 76 -17.39 -4.11 -7.20
CA PHE A 76 -16.08 -3.80 -6.63
C PHE A 76 -15.76 -2.29 -6.63
N ALA A 77 -16.06 -1.59 -7.73
CA ALA A 77 -15.84 -0.15 -7.81
C ALA A 77 -16.73 0.64 -6.83
N SER A 78 -17.99 0.23 -6.67
CA SER A 78 -18.94 0.85 -5.75
C SER A 78 -18.59 0.59 -4.29
N ALA A 79 -18.28 -0.65 -3.91
CA ALA A 79 -17.84 -0.98 -2.54
C ALA A 79 -16.61 -0.16 -2.14
N MET A 80 -15.69 0.07 -3.08
CA MET A 80 -14.53 0.91 -2.81
C MET A 80 -14.87 2.41 -2.69
N GLU A 81 -15.86 2.90 -3.42
CA GLU A 81 -16.33 4.28 -3.25
C GLU A 81 -16.95 4.48 -1.87
N ASP A 82 -17.66 3.48 -1.35
CA ASP A 82 -18.21 3.46 0.00
C ASP A 82 -17.12 3.43 1.08
N ASP A 83 -16.09 2.56 0.95
CA ASP A 83 -14.93 2.50 1.88
C ASP A 83 -14.18 3.84 1.94
N LEU A 84 -13.98 4.49 0.79
CA LEU A 84 -13.33 5.81 0.72
C LEU A 84 -14.21 6.92 1.32
N GLN A 85 -15.53 6.77 1.29
CA GLN A 85 -16.45 7.72 1.91
C GLN A 85 -16.53 7.57 3.43
N GLU A 86 -16.48 6.34 3.96
CA GLU A 86 -16.39 6.11 5.41
C GLU A 86 -15.06 6.64 5.99
N GLU A 87 -13.92 6.46 5.33
CA GLU A 87 -12.65 7.10 5.72
C GLU A 87 -12.68 8.64 5.59
N SER A 88 -13.48 9.19 4.67
CA SER A 88 -13.57 10.65 4.49
C SER A 88 -14.46 11.36 5.52
N ASN A 89 -15.42 10.64 6.12
CA ASN A 89 -16.35 11.21 7.11
C ASN A 89 -15.76 11.32 8.53
N GLU A 90 -14.53 10.85 8.75
CA GLU A 90 -13.72 11.15 9.95
C GLU A 90 -12.77 12.34 9.75
N THR A 91 -12.98 13.21 8.75
CA THR A 91 -12.21 14.46 8.60
C THR A 91 -12.69 15.59 9.51
N GLU A 92 -12.83 15.32 10.82
CA GLU A 92 -12.27 16.27 11.78
C GLU A 92 -10.81 15.85 11.94
N LYS A 93 -9.85 16.75 11.64
CA LYS A 93 -8.41 16.53 11.90
C LYS A 93 -8.22 16.23 13.41
N ALA A 94 -8.45 14.99 13.83
CA ALA A 94 -8.13 14.52 15.16
C ALA A 94 -6.62 14.43 15.23
N VAL A 95 -5.98 15.53 15.61
CA VAL A 95 -4.55 15.55 15.91
C VAL A 95 -4.33 14.50 16.99
N GLN A 96 -3.75 13.36 16.61
CA GLN A 96 -3.37 12.35 17.58
C GLN A 96 -2.22 12.95 18.40
N ASN A 97 -2.51 13.27 19.67
CA ASN A 97 -1.53 13.91 20.56
C ASN A 97 -0.55 12.85 21.09
N VAL A 98 0.29 12.36 20.18
CA VAL A 98 1.28 11.31 20.44
C VAL A 98 2.62 11.97 20.70
N ASP A 99 3.26 11.63 21.82
CA ASP A 99 4.61 12.09 22.12
C ASP A 99 5.62 11.27 21.30
N ILE A 100 5.97 11.80 20.13
CA ILE A 100 6.92 11.19 19.20
C ILE A 100 8.30 10.99 19.85
N ASN A 101 8.73 11.93 20.70
CA ASN A 101 10.01 11.79 21.41
C ASN A 101 9.99 10.60 22.38
N LYS A 102 8.85 10.32 23.00
CA LYS A 102 8.72 9.13 23.85
C LYS A 102 8.87 7.85 23.01
N ILE A 103 8.24 7.78 21.84
CA ILE A 103 8.33 6.62 20.95
C ILE A 103 9.77 6.42 20.47
N VAL A 104 10.36 7.43 19.82
CA VAL A 104 11.69 7.34 19.20
C VAL A 104 12.78 6.96 20.22
N ASN A 105 12.61 7.33 21.49
CA ASN A 105 13.59 7.01 22.55
C ASN A 105 13.33 5.70 23.31
N HIS A 106 12.11 5.15 23.28
CA HIS A 106 11.75 3.99 24.13
C HIS A 106 11.27 2.77 23.35
N TRP A 107 10.84 2.95 22.11
CA TRP A 107 10.34 1.86 21.26
C TRP A 107 11.46 1.35 20.36
N THR A 108 11.29 0.13 19.84
CA THR A 108 12.27 -0.48 18.96
C THR A 108 11.99 -0.07 17.52
N LEU A 109 12.97 0.53 16.85
CA LEU A 109 12.90 0.80 15.41
C LEU A 109 13.02 -0.51 14.63
N ILE A 110 12.00 -0.86 13.85
CA ILE A 110 11.93 -2.11 13.08
C ILE A 110 12.04 -1.89 11.57
N SER A 111 11.69 -0.69 11.07
CA SER A 111 11.85 -0.32 9.67
C SER A 111 12.13 1.17 9.55
N GLU A 112 13.02 1.55 8.63
CA GLU A 112 13.25 2.95 8.26
C GLU A 112 13.59 3.03 6.77
N GLU A 113 12.85 3.86 6.04
CA GLU A 113 13.09 4.06 4.62
C GLU A 113 12.83 5.50 4.19
N LYS A 114 13.67 5.97 3.25
CA LYS A 114 13.43 7.22 2.54
C LYS A 114 12.49 6.95 1.38
N VAL A 115 11.36 7.64 1.34
CA VAL A 115 10.28 7.35 0.38
C VAL A 115 10.25 8.36 -0.76
N ILE A 116 9.80 7.89 -1.93
CA ILE A 116 9.56 8.72 -3.10
C ILE A 116 8.05 8.90 -3.23
N LEU A 117 7.61 10.17 -3.35
CA LEU A 117 6.20 10.48 -3.54
C LEU A 117 5.74 10.06 -4.94
N ASP A 118 4.53 9.54 -5.05
CA ASP A 118 3.91 9.33 -6.36
C ASP A 118 3.41 10.65 -6.99
N LYS A 119 2.91 10.56 -8.23
CA LYS A 119 2.37 11.71 -8.98
C LYS A 119 1.20 12.44 -8.29
N ASN A 120 0.59 11.83 -7.28
CA ASN A 120 -0.50 12.37 -6.49
C ASN A 120 -0.06 12.79 -5.07
N GLY A 121 1.25 12.83 -4.80
CA GLY A 121 1.78 13.19 -3.48
C GLY A 121 1.58 12.13 -2.41
N ARG A 122 1.38 10.86 -2.80
CA ARG A 122 1.21 9.74 -1.86
C ARG A 122 2.55 9.11 -1.53
N ILE A 123 2.73 8.83 -0.25
CA ILE A 123 3.76 7.98 0.32
C ILE A 123 3.16 6.61 0.48
N TYR A 124 3.86 5.57 0.01
CA TYR A 124 3.51 4.19 0.31
C TYR A 124 4.65 3.57 1.09
N HIS A 125 4.31 2.76 2.07
CA HIS A 125 5.27 2.11 2.94
C HIS A 125 4.78 0.70 3.25
N SER A 126 5.73 -0.19 3.53
CA SER A 126 5.44 -1.52 4.03
C SER A 126 6.49 -1.91 5.07
N TYR A 127 6.08 -2.72 6.04
CA TYR A 127 6.94 -3.12 7.15
C TYR A 127 6.61 -4.52 7.61
N LYS A 128 7.60 -5.16 8.23
CA LYS A 128 7.45 -6.45 8.89
C LYS A 128 7.69 -6.25 10.38
N THR A 129 6.88 -6.90 11.19
CA THR A 129 6.98 -6.89 12.65
C THR A 129 7.30 -8.30 13.14
N ALA A 130 7.47 -8.48 14.45
CA ALA A 130 7.67 -9.82 15.01
C ALA A 130 6.43 -10.73 14.80
N TYR A 131 5.25 -10.14 14.66
CA TYR A 131 3.96 -10.86 14.63
C TYR A 131 3.28 -10.88 13.27
N GLY A 132 3.76 -10.08 12.32
CA GLY A 132 3.20 -10.04 10.98
C GLY A 132 3.86 -9.01 10.08
N SER A 133 3.04 -8.35 9.27
CA SER A 133 3.49 -7.31 8.36
C SER A 133 2.35 -6.35 8.07
N GLY A 134 2.66 -5.07 7.88
CA GLY A 134 1.69 -4.04 7.46
C GLY A 134 2.11 -3.33 6.17
N GLU A 135 1.14 -2.89 5.38
CA GLU A 135 1.34 -1.99 4.24
C GLU A 135 0.28 -0.89 4.27
N GLY A 136 0.62 0.27 3.70
CA GLY A 136 -0.32 1.38 3.64
C GLY A 136 0.18 2.52 2.78
N PHE A 137 -0.68 3.52 2.60
CA PHE A 137 -0.30 4.78 1.98
C PHE A 137 -0.89 5.97 2.72
N VAL A 138 -0.23 7.12 2.61
CA VAL A 138 -0.71 8.40 3.14
C VAL A 138 -0.40 9.51 2.16
N THR A 139 -1.26 10.52 2.06
CA THR A 139 -0.96 11.74 1.32
C THR A 139 -0.13 12.68 2.18
N VAL A 140 0.86 13.31 1.57
CA VAL A 140 1.74 14.24 2.29
C VAL A 140 0.97 15.38 2.95
N ASP A 141 -0.08 15.89 2.31
CA ASP A 141 -0.92 16.97 2.83
C ASP A 141 -1.78 16.56 4.03
N ALA A 142 -1.94 15.25 4.30
CA ALA A 142 -2.66 14.75 5.48
C ALA A 142 -1.78 14.71 6.74
N ILE A 143 -0.46 14.65 6.59
CA ILE A 143 0.49 14.46 7.70
C ILE A 143 1.39 15.67 7.96
N PHE A 144 1.56 16.55 6.96
CA PHE A 144 2.36 17.75 7.06
C PHE A 144 1.58 18.97 6.55
N GLU A 145 1.72 20.08 7.24
CA GLU A 145 1.37 21.39 6.69
C GLU A 145 2.36 21.78 5.58
N LYS A 146 1.97 22.78 4.79
CA LYS A 146 2.81 23.33 3.73
C LYS A 146 4.13 23.83 4.34
N ASP A 147 5.25 23.37 3.77
CA ASP A 147 6.62 23.72 4.18
C ASP A 147 7.01 23.28 5.61
N GLU A 148 6.21 22.41 6.27
CA GLU A 148 6.54 21.85 7.58
C GLU A 148 7.75 20.92 7.51
N ILE A 149 8.73 21.13 8.39
CA ILE A 149 9.95 20.32 8.55
C ILE A 149 9.92 19.67 9.93
N GLY A 150 10.38 18.43 10.02
CA GLY A 150 10.39 17.66 11.26
C GLY A 150 9.42 16.49 11.22
N TYR A 151 9.02 16.01 12.40
CA TYR A 151 8.07 14.93 12.54
C TYR A 151 6.64 15.36 12.19
N SER A 152 5.87 14.46 11.57
CA SER A 152 4.46 14.70 11.23
C SER A 152 3.59 14.90 12.47
N LYS A 153 2.51 15.67 12.32
CA LYS A 153 1.52 15.87 13.39
C LYS A 153 0.62 14.65 13.59
N ASN A 154 0.42 13.88 12.54
CA ASN A 154 -0.38 12.66 12.55
C ASN A 154 0.52 11.46 12.34
N VAL A 155 0.24 10.39 13.06
CA VAL A 155 0.91 9.09 12.97
C VAL A 155 -0.13 8.02 12.69
N SER A 156 0.30 6.88 12.14
CA SER A 156 -0.57 5.69 12.05
C SER A 156 -0.21 4.75 13.18
N ILE A 157 -1.18 4.38 14.02
CA ILE A 157 -1.00 3.43 15.12
C ILE A 157 -1.78 2.17 14.77
N ASN A 158 -1.11 1.02 14.84
CA ASN A 158 -1.75 -0.27 14.79
C ASN A 158 -1.64 -0.91 16.19
N GLU A 159 -2.77 -1.23 16.80
CA GLU A 159 -2.84 -1.80 18.14
C GLU A 159 -3.78 -3.00 18.14
N SER A 160 -3.25 -4.13 18.58
CA SER A 160 -3.97 -5.37 18.83
C SER A 160 -3.62 -5.89 20.23
N ASP A 161 -4.30 -6.94 20.68
CA ASP A 161 -4.02 -7.58 21.97
C ASP A 161 -2.58 -8.11 22.13
N LYS A 162 -1.79 -8.19 21.04
CA LYS A 162 -0.45 -8.79 21.01
C LYS A 162 0.63 -7.86 20.45
N GLU A 163 0.25 -6.78 19.78
CA GLU A 163 1.17 -5.97 19.02
C GLU A 163 0.71 -4.52 19.05
N LYS A 164 1.65 -3.63 19.34
CA LYS A 164 1.48 -2.20 19.15
C LYS A 164 2.64 -1.66 18.34
N ASN A 165 2.33 -1.17 17.14
CA ASN A 165 3.30 -0.51 16.28
C ASN A 165 2.79 0.87 15.84
N VAL A 166 3.73 1.73 15.45
CA VAL A 166 3.45 3.10 15.01
C VAL A 166 4.32 3.47 13.83
N VAL A 167 3.71 4.07 12.82
CA VAL A 167 4.37 4.63 11.65
C VAL A 167 4.52 6.13 11.84
N ILE A 168 5.77 6.59 11.87
CA ILE A 168 6.16 7.98 12.03
C ILE A 168 6.75 8.49 10.71
N TYR A 169 6.43 9.73 10.36
CA TYR A 169 6.95 10.41 9.18
C TYR A 169 7.84 11.58 9.59
N TYR A 170 8.98 11.75 8.92
CA TYR A 170 9.88 12.88 9.12
C TYR A 170 10.17 13.55 7.77
N ARG A 171 9.99 14.87 7.67
CA ARG A 171 10.39 15.66 6.49
C ARG A 171 11.65 16.46 6.78
N ASP A 172 12.65 16.35 5.91
CA ASP A 172 13.89 17.12 6.00
C ASP A 172 13.81 18.50 5.30
N GLU A 173 14.88 19.31 5.41
CA GLU A 173 14.96 20.64 4.79
C GLU A 173 14.90 20.64 3.26
N LYS A 174 15.15 19.49 2.62
CA LYS A 174 15.06 19.32 1.15
C LYS A 174 13.66 18.93 0.70
N GLY A 175 12.76 18.65 1.65
CA GLY A 175 11.42 18.18 1.39
C GLY A 175 11.33 16.67 1.20
N ASP A 176 12.43 15.94 1.42
CA ASP A 176 12.41 14.49 1.37
C ASP A 176 11.75 13.93 2.62
N VAL A 177 11.02 12.82 2.48
CA VAL A 177 10.31 12.18 3.59
C VAL A 177 10.96 10.83 3.93
N THR A 178 11.14 10.59 5.22
CA THR A 178 11.51 9.30 5.81
C THR A 178 10.31 8.73 6.55
N VAL A 179 10.05 7.45 6.35
CA VAL A 179 9.06 6.66 7.10
C VAL A 179 9.82 5.75 8.04
N SER A 180 9.47 5.80 9.32
CA SER A 180 10.06 4.95 10.37
C SER A 180 8.95 4.22 11.11
N VAL A 181 9.11 2.92 11.33
CA VAL A 181 8.15 2.09 12.06
C VAL A 181 8.76 1.62 13.36
N TYR A 182 8.04 1.86 14.45
CA TYR A 182 8.45 1.49 15.80
C TYR A 182 7.47 0.49 16.39
N GLU A 183 7.97 -0.45 17.18
CA GLU A 183 7.18 -1.45 17.91
C GLU A 183 7.47 -1.35 19.41
N THR A 184 6.45 -1.54 20.25
CA THR A 184 6.64 -1.60 21.70
C THR A 184 7.42 -2.86 22.09
N VAL A 185 8.33 -2.71 23.04
CA VAL A 185 8.90 -3.85 23.76
C VAL A 185 7.99 -4.14 24.94
N GLU A 186 7.18 -5.20 24.89
CA GLU A 186 6.56 -5.76 26.10
C GLU A 186 7.55 -6.66 26.86
#